data_AF-A0A7I7MJ92-F1
#
_entry.id   AF-A0A7I7MJ92-F1
#
_cell.length_a   1.000
_cell.length_b   1.000
_cell.length_c   1.000
_cell.angle_alpha   90.00
_cell.angle_beta   90.00
_cell.angle_gamma   90.00
#
_symmetry.space_group_name_H-M   'P 1'
#
loop_
_entity.id
_entity.type
_entity.pdbx_description
1 polymer ?
#
loop_
_entity_poly.entity_id
_entity_poly.type
_entity_poly.pdbx_seq_one_letter_code
_entity_poly.pdbx_strand_id
1 'polypeptide(L)'
;MSRIHRFLAAGLLSVTLLLAGCIKPNTFDPYANPGRGELDRLQKIVNERPDLETVEQQLANLDATIRAAIAKYSPQTRFSSLATGHPAGGCNDPFIRTIGRQVSSDVFFGRPAPTPEQWLQIVTELAPVFKAAGFRPNNSAPGDPPQPLGAPNFSQIRDDGTLIRLVNGDNRSPLGYSYDTGCHLPAAWRTAPPPLNMRPPNDPDVHYPYLYESPGGRTRDAY
;
A
#
# COMPACT_ATOMS: atom_id res chain seq x y z
N MET A 1 45.58 -30.29 -5.99
CA MET A 1 45.33 -28.85 -6.24
C MET A 1 44.39 -28.34 -5.14
N SER A 2 44.89 -27.35 -4.40
CA SER A 2 44.57 -27.05 -3.00
C SER A 2 43.17 -26.47 -2.77
N ARG A 3 42.50 -26.88 -1.66
CA ARG A 3 41.23 -26.31 -1.14
C ARG A 3 41.25 -24.78 -1.08
N ILE A 4 42.43 -24.17 -0.92
CA ILE A 4 42.65 -22.72 -0.87
C ILE A 4 42.23 -22.04 -2.19
N HIS A 5 42.40 -22.69 -3.34
CA HIS A 5 41.99 -22.12 -4.64
C HIS A 5 40.46 -22.10 -4.83
N ARG A 6 39.73 -23.03 -4.18
CA ARG A 6 38.25 -23.06 -4.25
C ARG A 6 37.61 -21.95 -3.43
N PHE A 7 38.19 -21.58 -2.29
CA PHE A 7 37.71 -20.46 -1.47
C PHE A 7 38.02 -19.11 -2.12
N LEU A 8 39.17 -18.96 -2.78
CA LEU A 8 39.52 -17.76 -3.55
C LEU A 8 38.59 -17.55 -4.75
N ALA A 9 38.27 -18.62 -5.49
CA ALA A 9 37.33 -18.55 -6.62
C ALA A 9 35.90 -18.18 -6.17
N ALA A 10 35.44 -18.75 -5.04
CA ALA A 10 34.14 -18.41 -4.47
C ALA A 10 34.09 -16.94 -4.00
N GLY A 11 35.12 -16.46 -3.31
CA GLY A 11 35.20 -15.07 -2.85
C GLY A 11 35.24 -14.06 -4.00
N LEU A 12 35.99 -14.34 -5.07
CA LEU A 12 36.04 -13.49 -6.27
C LEU A 12 34.72 -13.45 -7.03
N LEU A 13 33.97 -14.56 -7.08
CA LEU A 13 32.62 -14.63 -7.66
C LEU A 13 31.59 -13.83 -6.84
N SER A 14 31.66 -13.90 -5.50
CA SER A 14 30.80 -13.11 -4.63
C SER A 14 31.05 -11.61 -4.80
N VAL A 15 32.32 -11.20 -4.89
CA VAL A 15 32.70 -9.79 -5.09
C VAL A 15 32.29 -9.29 -6.48
N THR A 16 32.42 -10.11 -7.53
CA THR A 16 31.94 -9.73 -8.87
C THR A 16 30.41 -9.69 -8.98
N LEU A 17 29.68 -10.56 -8.29
CA LEU A 17 28.21 -10.52 -8.23
C LEU A 17 27.68 -9.33 -7.40
N LEU A 18 28.40 -8.94 -6.34
CA LEU A 18 28.14 -7.71 -5.59
C LEU A 18 28.42 -6.46 -6.43
N LEU A 19 29.51 -6.43 -7.19
CA LEU A 19 29.87 -5.31 -8.07
C LEU A 19 28.98 -5.22 -9.32
N ALA A 20 28.43 -6.35 -9.80
CA ALA A 20 27.51 -6.40 -10.93
C ALA A 20 26.03 -6.10 -10.57
N GLY A 21 25.74 -5.83 -9.29
CA GLY A 21 24.38 -5.49 -8.83
C GLY A 21 23.38 -6.66 -8.83
N CYS A 22 23.84 -7.90 -8.97
CA CYS A 22 22.97 -9.09 -8.94
C CYS A 22 22.54 -9.50 -7.53
N ILE A 23 23.19 -8.97 -6.49
CA ILE A 23 22.85 -9.17 -5.09
C ILE A 23 22.46 -7.81 -4.52
N LYS A 24 21.18 -7.61 -4.24
CA LYS A 24 20.71 -6.41 -3.55
C LYS A 24 21.07 -6.49 -2.06
N PRO A 25 21.33 -5.37 -1.36
CA PRO A 25 21.61 -5.38 0.08
C PRO A 25 20.55 -6.13 0.91
N ASN A 26 19.30 -6.06 0.48
CA ASN A 26 18.16 -6.75 1.10
C ASN A 26 18.06 -8.27 0.81
N THR A 27 19.03 -8.83 0.07
CA THR A 27 19.07 -10.27 -0.26
C THR A 27 19.49 -11.13 0.94
N PHE A 28 20.30 -10.56 1.85
CA PHE A 28 20.79 -11.28 3.04
C PHE A 28 20.29 -10.71 4.37
N ASP A 29 19.86 -9.46 4.37
CA ASP A 29 19.18 -8.84 5.51
C ASP A 29 17.90 -8.16 5.01
N PRO A 30 16.70 -8.72 5.27
CA PRO A 30 15.45 -8.12 4.83
C PRO A 30 15.17 -6.75 5.47
N TYR A 31 15.92 -6.38 6.52
CA TYR A 31 15.86 -5.09 7.19
C TYR A 31 16.98 -4.13 6.75
N ALA A 32 17.86 -4.54 5.83
CA ALA A 32 18.88 -3.66 5.30
C ALA A 32 18.23 -2.47 4.57
N ASN A 33 18.76 -1.29 4.84
CA ASN A 33 18.29 -0.08 4.19
C ASN A 33 18.40 -0.17 2.66
N PRO A 34 17.38 0.27 1.92
CA PRO A 34 17.43 0.26 0.46
C PRO A 34 18.54 1.19 -0.03
N GLY A 35 19.41 0.71 -0.92
CA GLY A 35 20.39 1.57 -1.59
C GLY A 35 19.71 2.62 -2.49
N ARG A 36 20.45 3.66 -2.88
CA ARG A 36 19.95 4.76 -3.73
C ARG A 36 19.15 4.34 -4.96
N GLY A 37 19.60 3.32 -5.70
CA GLY A 37 18.88 2.87 -6.90
C GLY A 37 17.50 2.27 -6.62
N GLU A 38 17.34 1.57 -5.51
CA GLU A 38 16.05 1.03 -5.07
C GLU A 38 15.13 2.16 -4.59
N LEU A 39 15.69 3.10 -3.83
CA LEU A 39 15.01 4.31 -3.41
C LEU A 39 14.46 5.11 -4.61
N ASP A 40 15.23 5.26 -5.68
CA ASP A 40 14.83 6.02 -6.88
C ASP A 40 13.76 5.28 -7.68
N ARG A 41 13.88 3.95 -7.77
CA ARG A 41 12.84 3.08 -8.34
C ARG A 41 11.51 3.25 -7.59
N LEU A 42 11.55 3.25 -6.26
CA LEU A 42 10.37 3.44 -5.42
C LEU A 42 9.77 4.84 -5.61
N GLN A 43 10.60 5.89 -5.66
CA GLN A 43 10.12 7.25 -5.92
C GLN A 43 9.44 7.35 -7.30
N LYS A 44 10.03 6.74 -8.34
CA LYS A 44 9.44 6.71 -9.68
C LYS A 44 8.05 6.08 -9.69
N ILE A 45 7.86 4.98 -8.95
CA ILE A 45 6.56 4.35 -8.77
C ILE A 45 5.54 5.33 -8.16
N VAL A 46 5.92 6.07 -7.11
CA VAL A 46 5.01 7.06 -6.51
C VAL A 46 4.69 8.19 -7.49
N ASN A 47 5.66 8.65 -8.28
CA ASN A 47 5.48 9.70 -9.28
C ASN A 47 4.51 9.30 -10.41
N GLU A 48 4.49 8.03 -10.80
CA GLU A 48 3.66 7.50 -11.89
C GLU A 48 2.21 7.22 -11.46
N ARG A 49 1.93 7.18 -10.15
CA ARG A 49 0.57 6.97 -9.63
C ARG A 49 -0.33 8.19 -9.84
N PRO A 50 -1.66 8.01 -9.79
CA PRO A 50 -2.59 9.13 -9.68
C PRO A 50 -2.28 10.03 -8.47
N ASP A 51 -2.74 11.27 -8.53
CA ASP A 51 -2.61 12.19 -7.41
C ASP A 51 -3.43 11.72 -6.21
N LEU A 52 -2.92 12.00 -5.01
CA LEU A 52 -3.54 11.60 -3.75
C LEU A 52 -5.01 12.01 -3.69
N GLU A 53 -5.30 13.26 -4.04
CA GLU A 53 -6.65 13.83 -3.96
C GLU A 53 -7.64 13.10 -4.88
N THR A 54 -7.16 12.59 -6.02
CA THR A 54 -7.98 11.78 -6.94
C THR A 54 -8.36 10.45 -6.29
N VAL A 55 -7.41 9.81 -5.60
CA VAL A 55 -7.63 8.54 -4.91
C VAL A 55 -8.52 8.72 -3.69
N GLU A 56 -8.32 9.78 -2.90
CA GLU A 56 -9.17 10.12 -1.76
C GLU A 56 -10.63 10.31 -2.20
N GLN A 57 -10.87 11.06 -3.28
CA GLN A 57 -12.21 11.26 -3.80
C GLN A 57 -12.86 9.95 -4.27
N GLN A 58 -12.10 9.08 -4.93
CA GLN A 58 -12.59 7.78 -5.36
C GLN A 58 -12.93 6.88 -4.16
N LEU A 59 -12.10 6.86 -3.13
CA LEU A 59 -12.33 6.08 -1.92
C LEU A 59 -13.54 6.60 -1.13
N ALA A 60 -13.74 7.92 -1.06
CA ALA A 60 -14.94 8.50 -0.45
C ALA A 60 -16.23 8.05 -1.17
N ASN A 61 -16.22 7.99 -2.50
CA ASN A 61 -17.34 7.48 -3.29
C ASN A 61 -17.56 5.98 -3.06
N LEU A 62 -16.47 5.20 -2.94
CA LEU A 62 -16.55 3.76 -2.65
C LEU A 62 -17.05 3.49 -1.22
N ASP A 63 -16.63 4.27 -0.22
CA ASP A 63 -17.14 4.20 1.16
C ASP A 63 -18.66 4.42 1.18
N ALA A 64 -19.14 5.48 0.53
CA ALA A 64 -20.58 5.74 0.40
C ALA A 64 -21.32 4.54 -0.25
N THR A 65 -20.73 3.95 -1.29
CA THR A 65 -21.30 2.79 -1.98
C THR A 65 -21.36 1.55 -1.09
N ILE A 66 -20.29 1.26 -0.34
CA ILE A 66 -20.21 0.15 0.61
C ILE A 66 -21.26 0.30 1.70
N ARG A 67 -21.37 1.50 2.29
CA ARG A 67 -22.37 1.80 3.32
C ARG A 67 -23.79 1.67 2.77
N ALA A 68 -24.04 2.13 1.55
CA ALA A 68 -25.34 2.00 0.90
C ALA A 68 -25.73 0.52 0.69
N ALA A 69 -24.82 -0.31 0.17
CA ALA A 69 -25.05 -1.73 -0.02
C ALA A 69 -25.33 -2.44 1.33
N ILE A 70 -24.55 -2.14 2.36
CA ILE A 70 -24.76 -2.70 3.71
C ILE A 70 -26.10 -2.25 4.28
N ALA A 71 -26.46 -0.96 4.17
CA ALA A 71 -27.74 -0.46 4.64
C ALA A 71 -28.93 -1.08 3.90
N LYS A 72 -28.80 -1.34 2.60
CA LYS A 72 -29.82 -1.97 1.76
C LYS A 72 -30.10 -3.42 2.16
N TYR A 73 -29.06 -4.23 2.36
CA TYR A 73 -29.19 -5.68 2.59
C TYR A 73 -29.12 -6.09 4.07
N SER A 74 -28.59 -5.22 4.92
CA SER A 74 -28.48 -5.42 6.37
C SER A 74 -28.86 -4.15 7.13
N PRO A 75 -30.13 -3.69 7.02
CA PRO A 75 -30.58 -2.42 7.59
C PRO A 75 -30.53 -2.35 9.12
N GLN A 76 -30.34 -3.49 9.80
CA GLN A 76 -30.12 -3.55 11.24
C GLN A 76 -28.67 -3.24 11.65
N THR A 77 -27.71 -3.35 10.72
CA THR A 77 -26.30 -3.06 10.99
C THR A 77 -26.13 -1.58 11.31
N ARG A 78 -25.47 -1.28 12.43
CA ARG A 78 -25.11 0.07 12.88
C ARG A 78 -23.60 0.17 12.96
N PHE A 79 -23.06 1.28 12.47
CA PHE A 79 -21.63 1.52 12.45
C PHE A 79 -21.17 2.33 13.67
N SER A 80 -20.06 1.89 14.26
CA SER A 80 -19.18 2.70 15.09
C SER A 80 -17.81 2.82 14.41
N SER A 81 -16.98 3.80 14.79
CA SER A 81 -15.60 3.90 14.32
C SER A 81 -14.59 3.89 15.46
N LEU A 82 -13.39 3.42 15.17
CA LEU A 82 -12.20 3.63 15.98
C LEU A 82 -11.25 4.52 15.19
N ALA A 83 -10.97 5.70 15.73
CA ALA A 83 -9.99 6.60 15.17
C ALA A 83 -8.61 5.95 15.23
N THR A 84 -8.05 5.67 14.05
CA THR A 84 -6.64 5.31 13.92
C THR A 84 -5.87 6.60 13.80
N GLY A 85 -5.01 6.93 14.78
CA GLY A 85 -4.17 8.12 14.68
C GLY A 85 -3.40 8.10 13.37
N HIS A 86 -3.61 9.11 12.52
CA HIS A 86 -2.93 9.21 11.24
C HIS A 86 -1.55 9.82 11.51
N PRO A 87 -0.44 9.09 11.30
CA PRO A 87 0.88 9.69 11.45
C PRO A 87 0.98 10.93 10.56
N ALA A 88 1.67 11.96 11.07
CA ALA A 88 1.83 13.20 10.35
C ALA A 88 2.77 12.99 9.15
N GLY A 89 2.18 12.66 8.01
CA GLY A 89 2.89 12.56 6.73
C GLY A 89 3.64 11.26 6.48
N GLY A 90 4.20 11.18 5.27
CA GLY A 90 4.94 10.03 4.79
C GLY A 90 4.05 8.90 4.29
N CYS A 91 4.70 7.77 4.03
CA CYS A 91 4.08 6.54 3.53
C CYS A 91 4.52 5.36 4.38
N ASN A 92 3.73 4.28 4.34
CA ASN A 92 4.13 3.01 4.94
C ASN A 92 5.19 2.31 4.08
N ASP A 93 5.82 1.27 4.63
CA ASP A 93 6.73 0.41 3.88
C ASP A 93 6.07 -0.14 2.60
N PRO A 94 6.82 -0.26 1.50
CA PRO A 94 8.25 0.05 1.33
C PRO A 94 8.56 1.53 1.02
N PHE A 95 7.57 2.42 1.09
CA PHE A 95 7.65 3.81 0.62
C PHE A 95 7.98 4.82 1.71
N ILE A 96 8.31 4.38 2.93
CA ILE A 96 8.59 5.25 4.08
C ILE A 96 9.71 6.28 3.84
N ARG A 97 10.60 6.01 2.88
CA ARG A 97 11.73 6.86 2.49
C ARG A 97 11.50 7.63 1.18
N THR A 98 10.27 7.65 0.68
CA THR A 98 9.88 8.37 -0.54
C THR A 98 9.12 9.64 -0.22
N ILE A 99 9.20 10.63 -1.12
CA ILE A 99 8.31 11.78 -1.10
C ILE A 99 6.94 11.29 -1.57
N GLY A 100 6.00 11.29 -0.63
CA GLY A 100 4.63 10.88 -0.86
C GLY A 100 3.84 11.01 0.44
N ARG A 101 2.55 10.78 0.32
CA ARG A 101 1.64 10.74 1.45
C ARG A 101 0.69 9.56 1.29
N GLN A 102 0.40 8.95 2.41
CA GLN A 102 -0.58 7.88 2.55
C GLN A 102 -1.63 8.31 3.58
N VAL A 103 -2.89 8.07 3.26
CA VAL A 103 -4.03 8.38 4.11
C VAL A 103 -4.83 7.10 4.31
N SER A 104 -5.08 6.77 5.56
CA SER A 104 -5.97 5.68 5.95
C SER A 104 -7.27 6.26 6.47
N SER A 105 -8.35 5.48 6.43
CA SER A 105 -9.57 5.79 7.17
C SER A 105 -9.46 5.32 8.61
N ASP A 106 -10.41 5.78 9.44
CA ASP A 106 -10.78 5.07 10.66
C ASP A 106 -11.13 3.60 10.36
N VAL A 107 -11.10 2.77 11.39
CA VAL A 107 -11.67 1.41 11.31
C VAL A 107 -13.14 1.46 11.69
N PHE A 108 -14.01 1.05 10.77
CA PHE A 108 -15.44 0.99 10.98
C PHE A 108 -15.88 -0.41 11.40
N PHE A 109 -16.77 -0.47 12.39
CA PHE A 109 -17.32 -1.70 12.92
C PHE A 109 -18.84 -1.71 12.80
N GLY A 110 -19.39 -2.68 12.06
CA GLY A 110 -20.82 -2.89 11.88
C GLY A 110 -21.37 -3.94 12.85
N ARG A 111 -22.38 -3.57 13.66
CA ARG A 111 -23.08 -4.48 14.59
C ARG A 111 -24.61 -4.39 14.47
N PRO A 112 -25.36 -5.51 14.51
CA PRO A 112 -24.84 -6.88 14.33
C PRO A 112 -24.20 -7.02 12.93
N ALA A 113 -23.31 -7.99 12.75
CA ALA A 113 -22.78 -8.27 11.42
C ALA A 113 -23.89 -8.82 10.49
N PRO A 114 -23.84 -8.54 9.17
CA PRO A 114 -24.70 -9.20 8.19
C PRO A 114 -24.66 -10.73 8.31
N THR A 115 -25.82 -11.40 8.16
CA THR A 115 -25.86 -12.87 8.03
C THR A 115 -25.11 -13.33 6.78
N PRO A 116 -24.72 -14.61 6.65
CA PRO A 116 -24.08 -15.11 5.43
C PRO A 116 -24.86 -14.81 4.14
N GLU A 117 -26.19 -14.89 4.18
CA GLU A 117 -27.06 -14.60 3.04
C GLU A 117 -27.09 -13.10 2.72
N GLN A 118 -27.20 -12.24 3.73
CA GLN A 118 -27.11 -10.78 3.55
C GLN A 118 -25.73 -10.39 3.02
N TRP A 119 -24.68 -11.01 3.53
CA TRP A 119 -23.31 -10.78 3.11
C TRP A 119 -23.10 -11.13 1.65
N LEU A 120 -23.58 -12.29 1.21
CA LEU A 120 -23.50 -12.70 -0.19
C LEU A 120 -24.16 -11.66 -1.12
N GLN A 121 -25.32 -11.12 -0.73
CA GLN A 121 -25.99 -10.05 -1.50
C GLN A 121 -25.13 -8.78 -1.57
N ILE A 122 -24.57 -8.36 -0.44
CA ILE A 122 -23.70 -7.17 -0.34
C ILE A 122 -22.50 -7.32 -1.26
N VAL A 123 -21.74 -8.41 -1.15
CA VAL A 123 -20.51 -8.57 -1.95
C VAL A 123 -20.81 -8.83 -3.43
N THR A 124 -21.97 -9.40 -3.75
CA THR A 124 -22.43 -9.54 -5.14
C THR A 124 -22.69 -8.18 -5.78
N GLU A 125 -23.32 -7.25 -5.05
CA GLU A 125 -23.55 -5.87 -5.53
C GLU A 125 -22.23 -5.07 -5.65
N LEU A 126 -21.31 -5.26 -4.70
CA LEU A 126 -20.03 -4.52 -4.67
C LEU A 126 -18.99 -5.05 -5.68
N ALA A 127 -19.02 -6.33 -6.03
CA ALA A 127 -18.05 -6.94 -6.94
C ALA A 127 -17.87 -6.19 -8.28
N PRO A 128 -18.93 -5.88 -9.06
CA PRO A 128 -18.77 -5.12 -10.30
C PRO A 128 -18.27 -3.68 -10.07
N VAL A 129 -18.64 -3.05 -8.95
CA VAL A 129 -18.19 -1.69 -8.59
C VAL A 129 -16.68 -1.67 -8.36
N PHE A 130 -16.17 -2.61 -7.56
CA PHE A 130 -14.73 -2.75 -7.30
C PHE A 130 -13.96 -3.08 -8.58
N LYS A 131 -14.47 -4.00 -9.40
CA LYS A 131 -13.85 -4.33 -10.69
C LYS A 131 -13.76 -3.11 -11.62
N ALA A 132 -14.83 -2.32 -11.72
CA ALA A 132 -14.85 -1.10 -12.54
C ALA A 132 -13.88 -0.03 -12.01
N ALA A 133 -13.67 0.02 -10.69
CA ALA A 133 -12.70 0.89 -10.03
C ALA A 133 -11.23 0.40 -10.13
N GLY A 134 -10.99 -0.73 -10.81
CA GLY A 134 -9.65 -1.31 -11.00
C GLY A 134 -9.15 -2.16 -9.83
N PHE A 135 -10.02 -2.51 -8.89
CA PHE A 135 -9.66 -3.37 -7.77
C PHE A 135 -9.68 -4.84 -8.16
N ARG A 136 -8.83 -5.60 -7.48
CA ARG A 136 -8.77 -7.06 -7.51
C ARG A 136 -8.82 -7.64 -6.09
N PRO A 137 -9.24 -8.91 -5.93
CA PRO A 137 -9.29 -9.55 -4.63
C PRO A 137 -7.96 -9.50 -3.89
N ASN A 138 -8.02 -9.19 -2.60
CA ASN A 138 -6.93 -9.24 -1.64
C ASN A 138 -7.39 -10.01 -0.39
N ASN A 139 -7.97 -11.18 -0.62
CA ASN A 139 -8.68 -11.94 0.39
C ASN A 139 -8.09 -13.33 0.69
N SER A 140 -6.99 -13.71 0.04
CA SER A 140 -6.26 -14.95 0.29
C SER A 140 -4.82 -14.68 0.74
N ALA A 141 -4.14 -15.70 1.28
CA ALA A 141 -2.72 -15.58 1.58
C ALA A 141 -1.90 -15.48 0.27
N PRO A 142 -0.69 -14.89 0.30
CA PRO A 142 0.16 -14.84 -0.88
C PRO A 142 0.43 -16.24 -1.44
N GLY A 143 0.10 -16.44 -2.72
CA GLY A 143 0.24 -17.72 -3.42
C GLY A 143 -1.02 -18.58 -3.47
N ASP A 144 -2.03 -18.29 -2.63
CA ASP A 144 -3.31 -19.00 -2.64
C ASP A 144 -4.31 -18.36 -3.62
N PRO A 145 -5.20 -19.17 -4.24
CA PRO A 145 -6.26 -18.63 -5.09
C PRO A 145 -7.20 -17.71 -4.28
N PRO A 146 -7.79 -16.69 -4.93
CA PRO A 146 -8.77 -15.82 -4.27
C PRO A 146 -9.92 -16.61 -3.64
N GLN A 147 -10.38 -16.16 -2.48
CA GLN A 147 -11.55 -16.79 -1.84
C GLN A 147 -12.82 -16.56 -2.68
N PRO A 148 -13.76 -17.52 -2.70
CA PRO A 148 -14.99 -17.40 -3.47
C PRO A 148 -15.86 -16.23 -2.98
N LEU A 149 -16.74 -15.76 -3.85
CA LEU A 149 -17.73 -14.75 -3.51
C LEU A 149 -18.62 -15.23 -2.36
N GLY A 150 -18.84 -14.38 -1.35
CA GLY A 150 -19.58 -14.72 -0.14
C GLY A 150 -18.71 -15.24 1.01
N ALA A 151 -17.42 -15.49 0.79
CA ALA A 151 -16.49 -15.73 1.90
C ALA A 151 -16.42 -14.49 2.82
N PRO A 152 -16.16 -14.66 4.14
CA PRO A 152 -16.17 -13.53 5.07
C PRO A 152 -15.20 -12.41 4.69
N ASN A 153 -14.03 -12.74 4.13
CA ASN A 153 -13.07 -11.75 3.66
C ASN A 153 -13.35 -11.36 2.20
N PHE A 154 -13.75 -10.10 2.00
CA PHE A 154 -13.94 -9.49 0.69
C PHE A 154 -13.02 -8.27 0.48
N SER A 155 -11.87 -8.26 1.15
CA SER A 155 -10.86 -7.21 1.00
C SER A 155 -10.32 -7.14 -0.43
N GLN A 156 -9.97 -5.93 -0.86
CA GLN A 156 -9.55 -5.60 -2.21
C GLN A 156 -8.23 -4.80 -2.22
N ILE A 157 -7.50 -4.90 -3.32
CA ILE A 157 -6.29 -4.11 -3.59
C ILE A 157 -6.31 -3.61 -5.04
N ARG A 158 -5.70 -2.46 -5.29
CA ARG A 158 -5.40 -1.95 -6.62
C ARG A 158 -3.89 -1.85 -6.83
N ASP A 159 -3.44 -1.79 -8.09
CA ASP A 159 -2.01 -1.86 -8.44
C ASP A 159 -1.19 -0.65 -7.95
N ASP A 160 -1.83 0.47 -7.65
CA ASP A 160 -1.22 1.63 -6.99
C ASP A 160 -1.10 1.46 -5.46
N GLY A 161 -1.47 0.31 -4.91
CA GLY A 161 -1.39 0.01 -3.49
C GLY A 161 -2.56 0.56 -2.68
N THR A 162 -3.59 1.15 -3.32
CA THR A 162 -4.84 1.44 -2.64
C THR A 162 -5.49 0.15 -2.13
N LEU A 163 -5.92 0.15 -0.87
CA LEU A 163 -6.47 -1.00 -0.18
C LEU A 163 -7.86 -0.70 0.37
N ILE A 164 -8.73 -1.70 0.27
CA ILE A 164 -9.99 -1.77 1.01
C ILE A 164 -9.94 -3.05 1.84
N ARG A 165 -9.92 -2.91 3.16
CA ARG A 165 -10.13 -4.03 4.08
C ARG A 165 -11.61 -4.13 4.34
N LEU A 166 -12.22 -5.26 4.00
CA LEU A 166 -13.66 -5.46 4.13
C LEU A 166 -13.91 -6.91 4.52
N VAL A 167 -14.20 -7.13 5.79
CA VAL A 167 -14.33 -8.45 6.39
C VAL A 167 -15.63 -8.51 7.16
N ASN A 168 -16.50 -9.44 6.79
CA ASN A 168 -17.70 -9.71 7.55
C ASN A 168 -17.35 -10.44 8.86
N GLY A 169 -18.14 -10.14 9.88
CA GLY A 169 -18.10 -10.86 11.14
C GLY A 169 -19.15 -11.97 11.20
N ASP A 170 -19.41 -12.41 12.41
CA ASP A 170 -20.43 -13.39 12.77
C ASP A 170 -21.26 -12.88 13.97
N ASN A 171 -21.99 -13.76 14.66
CA ASN A 171 -22.78 -13.37 15.82
C ASN A 171 -21.93 -12.86 17.01
N ARG A 172 -20.60 -13.05 17.00
CA ARG A 172 -19.67 -12.67 18.07
C ARG A 172 -18.68 -11.58 17.65
N SER A 173 -18.52 -11.35 16.36
CA SER A 173 -17.57 -10.41 15.78
C SER A 173 -18.27 -9.40 14.87
N PRO A 174 -17.90 -8.12 14.90
CA PRO A 174 -18.50 -7.12 14.00
C PRO A 174 -18.01 -7.34 12.57
N LEU A 175 -18.77 -6.81 11.59
CA LEU A 175 -18.19 -6.48 10.29
C LEU A 175 -17.10 -5.43 10.50
N GLY A 176 -15.92 -5.64 9.94
CA GLY A 176 -14.80 -4.71 9.97
C GLY A 176 -14.51 -4.15 8.58
N TYR A 177 -14.40 -2.82 8.47
CA TYR A 177 -14.09 -2.16 7.21
C TYR A 177 -13.17 -0.95 7.40
N SER A 178 -12.19 -0.79 6.52
CA SER A 178 -11.34 0.40 6.42
C SER A 178 -10.74 0.52 5.02
N TYR A 179 -10.19 1.67 4.69
CA TYR A 179 -9.44 1.87 3.45
C TYR A 179 -8.13 2.61 3.67
N ASP A 180 -7.24 2.48 2.70
CA ASP A 180 -5.94 3.11 2.68
C ASP A 180 -5.60 3.51 1.23
N THR A 181 -5.14 4.73 1.02
CA THR A 181 -4.85 5.25 -0.32
C THR A 181 -3.68 4.54 -0.98
N GLY A 182 -2.78 3.93 -0.23
CA GLY A 182 -1.41 3.67 -0.66
C GLY A 182 -0.58 4.96 -0.66
N CYS A 183 0.69 4.87 -1.06
CA CYS A 183 1.57 6.03 -1.17
C CYS A 183 1.35 6.77 -2.50
N HIS A 184 0.91 8.03 -2.43
CA HIS A 184 0.66 8.88 -3.59
C HIS A 184 1.30 10.26 -3.41
N LEU A 185 1.53 10.97 -4.51
CA LEU A 185 1.89 12.38 -4.44
C LEU A 185 0.63 13.24 -4.34
N PRO A 186 0.55 14.16 -3.37
CA PRO A 186 -0.35 15.30 -3.45
C PRO A 186 -0.06 16.11 -4.72
N ALA A 187 -1.12 16.54 -5.43
CA ALA A 187 -0.99 17.28 -6.69
C ALA A 187 -0.14 18.56 -6.54
N ALA A 188 -0.25 19.25 -5.40
CA ALA A 188 0.55 20.44 -5.09
C ALA A 188 2.06 20.15 -5.08
N TRP A 189 2.47 18.92 -4.74
CA TRP A 189 3.89 18.53 -4.70
C TRP A 189 4.45 18.22 -6.10
N ARG A 190 3.57 18.12 -7.12
CA ARG A 190 3.92 18.08 -8.54
C ARG A 190 4.23 19.44 -9.17
N THR A 191 4.23 20.53 -8.40
CA THR A 191 4.76 21.81 -8.88
C THR A 191 5.60 22.56 -7.86
N ALA A 192 5.59 22.12 -6.60
CA ALA A 192 6.32 22.74 -5.50
C ALA A 192 6.93 21.67 -4.58
N PRO A 193 8.01 21.97 -3.84
CA PRO A 193 8.56 21.02 -2.88
C PRO A 193 7.57 20.75 -1.72
N PRO A 194 7.58 19.54 -1.14
CA PRO A 194 6.77 19.24 0.04
C PRO A 194 7.21 20.10 1.25
N PRO A 195 6.29 20.36 2.22
CA PRO A 195 6.62 21.00 3.48
C PRO A 195 7.78 20.32 4.21
N LEU A 196 8.59 21.09 4.93
CA LEU A 196 9.80 20.59 5.60
C LEU A 196 9.53 19.39 6.54
N ASN A 197 8.44 19.47 7.30
CA ASN A 197 8.01 18.43 8.23
C ASN A 197 7.39 17.20 7.56
N MET A 198 7.19 17.22 6.24
CA MET A 198 6.61 16.13 5.45
C MET A 198 7.65 15.47 4.53
N ARG A 199 8.92 15.85 4.65
CA ARG A 199 10.03 15.26 3.89
C ARG A 199 10.55 13.99 4.58
N PRO A 200 11.09 13.01 3.82
CA PRO A 200 11.71 11.84 4.42
C PRO A 200 12.82 12.23 5.40
N PRO A 201 12.90 11.63 6.59
CA PRO A 201 13.87 12.00 7.62
C PRO A 201 15.32 11.64 7.25
N ASN A 202 15.50 10.79 6.24
CA ASN A 202 16.80 10.26 5.84
C ASN A 202 17.53 11.11 4.78
N ASP A 203 16.86 12.07 4.16
CA ASP A 203 17.50 12.99 3.22
C ASP A 203 16.70 14.29 3.19
N PRO A 204 17.04 15.28 4.05
CA PRO A 204 16.33 16.55 4.11
C PRO A 204 16.50 17.35 2.81
N ASP A 205 17.49 16.99 1.98
CA ASP A 205 17.81 17.56 0.66
C ASP A 205 17.30 16.66 -0.49
N VAL A 206 16.53 15.59 -0.20
CA VAL A 206 15.71 14.89 -1.21
C VAL A 206 14.67 15.87 -1.69
N HIS A 207 15.09 16.67 -2.64
CA HIS A 207 14.32 17.64 -3.34
C HIS A 207 14.28 17.20 -4.77
N TYR A 208 13.12 17.40 -5.37
CA TYR A 208 13.07 18.35 -6.47
C TYR A 208 14.47 18.60 -7.10
N PRO A 209 14.78 18.00 -8.26
CA PRO A 209 13.84 17.74 -9.32
C PRO A 209 13.59 16.25 -9.63
N TYR A 210 13.55 15.29 -8.69
CA TYR A 210 13.16 13.91 -9.08
C TYR A 210 11.81 13.82 -9.84
N LEU A 211 10.96 14.83 -9.70
CA LEU A 211 9.71 15.00 -10.45
C LEU A 211 9.88 15.78 -11.79
N TYR A 212 11.00 16.46 -12.03
CA TYR A 212 11.20 17.42 -13.14
C TYR A 212 12.51 17.29 -13.94
N GLU A 213 13.59 16.68 -13.43
CA GLU A 213 14.87 16.56 -14.16
C GLU A 213 15.71 15.32 -13.75
N SER A 214 16.49 14.84 -14.73
CA SER A 214 17.50 13.77 -14.61
C SER A 214 18.75 14.28 -13.88
N PRO A 215 19.48 13.46 -13.07
CA PRO A 215 19.47 11.99 -12.97
C PRO A 215 18.79 11.45 -11.72
N GLY A 216 18.04 12.30 -11.02
CA GLY A 216 17.59 11.99 -9.68
C GLY A 216 18.60 12.44 -8.61
N GLY A 217 18.20 13.42 -7.81
CA GLY A 217 19.02 14.14 -6.84
C GLY A 217 19.33 13.48 -5.49
N ARG A 218 19.27 12.16 -5.32
CA ARG A 218 19.65 11.51 -4.05
C ARG A 218 21.16 11.49 -3.99
N THR A 219 21.69 12.25 -3.04
CA THR A 219 23.13 12.35 -2.83
C THR A 219 23.64 11.29 -1.86
N ARG A 220 22.75 10.55 -1.18
CA ARG A 220 23.07 9.59 -0.11
C ARG A 220 22.24 8.32 -0.18
N ASP A 221 22.81 7.24 0.34
CA ASP A 221 22.06 6.01 0.66
C ASP A 221 21.18 6.21 1.89
N ALA A 222 20.19 5.34 2.06
CA ALA A 222 19.37 5.32 3.26
C ALA A 222 20.17 4.83 4.49
N TYR A 223 20.13 5.60 5.58
CA TYR A 223 20.66 5.23 6.90
C TYR A 223 19.55 4.79 7.87
#